data_AF-A0A224AQ33-F1
#
_entry.id   AF-A0A224AQ33-F1
#
_cell.length_a   1.000
_cell.length_b   1.000
_cell.length_c   1.000
_cell.angle_alpha   90.00
_cell.angle_beta   90.00
_cell.angle_gamma   90.00
#
_symmetry.space_group_name_H-M   'P 1'
#
loop_
_entity.id
_entity.type
_entity.pdbx_description
1 polymer ?
#
loop_
_entity_poly.entity_id
_entity_poly.type
_entity_poly.pdbx_seq_one_letter_code
_entity_poly.pdbx_strand_id
1 'polypeptide(L)'
;MKTLLILSVVLCAALSVRAAAVVPAEAATAQLGDKAAPEPEAVKDTAVEDTAVEETAVEDTAVEETAVEDTAVEETAVEDTAVEETAVEDTAVEDTAVEDTAVEDTAVEDTAVEETAVEDTAVEDTAVEDTAVAAGRPAGLRQTRLSFCLDGWQSFSGKCYFLANHPDSWANAERFCASYEGSLASVGSIWEYNFLQRMVKTGGHAFAWIGGYYFQGEWRWEDGSRFDYSNWDTPRSTAYYQCLLLNSQVSMGWSNNGCNMNFPFVCQVRQLNC
;
A
#
# COMPACT_ATOMS: atom_id res chain seq x y z
N MET A 1 -21.27 38.11 -27.66
CA MET A 1 -19.91 37.83 -27.12
C MET A 1 -19.88 36.73 -26.06
N LYS A 2 -21.00 36.36 -25.40
CA LYS A 2 -21.06 35.28 -24.41
C LYS A 2 -21.03 33.84 -24.99
N THR A 3 -21.26 33.67 -26.30
CA THR A 3 -21.32 32.36 -26.96
C THR A 3 -19.96 31.82 -27.45
N LEU A 4 -18.93 32.68 -27.53
CA LEU A 4 -17.62 32.28 -28.06
C LEU A 4 -16.68 31.66 -27.01
N LEU A 5 -16.87 31.99 -25.72
CA LEU A 5 -16.07 31.45 -24.62
C LEU A 5 -16.41 30.00 -24.29
N ILE A 6 -17.66 29.59 -24.51
CA ILE A 6 -18.10 28.21 -24.27
C ILE A 6 -17.47 27.24 -25.29
N LEU A 7 -17.25 27.67 -26.54
CA LEU A 7 -16.56 26.84 -27.53
C LEU A 7 -15.07 26.63 -27.22
N SER A 8 -14.40 27.57 -26.55
CA SER A 8 -12.97 27.44 -26.23
C SER A 8 -12.71 26.44 -25.10
N VAL A 9 -13.62 26.34 -24.12
CA VAL A 9 -13.50 25.36 -23.03
C VAL A 9 -13.84 23.95 -23.53
N VAL A 10 -14.82 23.84 -24.43
CA VAL A 10 -15.21 22.56 -25.04
C VAL A 10 -14.14 22.02 -26.00
N LEU A 11 -13.36 22.88 -26.65
CA LEU A 11 -12.28 22.43 -27.55
C LEU A 11 -11.06 21.84 -26.79
N CYS A 12 -10.86 22.22 -25.52
CA CYS A 12 -9.76 21.69 -24.69
C CYS A 12 -10.06 20.25 -24.20
N ALA A 13 -11.33 19.94 -23.95
CA ALA A 13 -11.74 18.59 -23.53
C ALA A 13 -11.73 17.55 -24.68
N ALA A 14 -11.73 18.01 -25.94
CA ALA A 14 -11.89 17.13 -27.11
C ALA A 14 -10.57 16.57 -27.70
N LEU A 15 -9.40 16.97 -27.20
CA LEU A 15 -8.11 16.64 -27.84
C LEU A 15 -7.24 15.58 -27.11
N SER A 16 -7.70 14.94 -26.03
CA SER A 16 -6.91 13.90 -25.35
C SER A 16 -7.54 12.50 -25.24
N VAL A 17 -8.67 12.23 -25.90
CA VAL A 17 -9.21 10.86 -25.96
C VAL A 17 -8.56 10.10 -27.12
N ARG A 18 -7.32 9.66 -26.95
CA ARG A 18 -6.79 8.53 -27.73
C ARG A 18 -7.27 7.24 -27.10
N ALA A 19 -7.98 6.45 -27.91
CA ALA A 19 -8.59 5.19 -27.56
C ALA A 19 -7.62 4.24 -26.83
N ALA A 20 -7.93 3.91 -25.58
CA ALA A 20 -7.42 2.71 -24.93
C ALA A 20 -8.15 1.51 -25.55
N ALA A 21 -7.45 0.77 -26.42
CA ALA A 21 -7.93 -0.51 -26.91
C ALA A 21 -7.89 -1.52 -25.74
N VAL A 22 -9.07 -1.89 -25.24
CA VAL A 22 -9.27 -3.02 -24.34
C VAL A 22 -8.94 -4.30 -25.11
N VAL A 23 -7.83 -4.94 -24.78
CA VAL A 23 -7.53 -6.31 -25.23
C VAL A 23 -8.12 -7.28 -24.19
N PRO A 24 -8.98 -8.24 -24.57
CA PRO A 24 -9.54 -9.18 -23.62
C PRO A 24 -8.49 -10.21 -23.18
N ALA A 25 -8.50 -10.53 -21.89
CA ALA A 25 -7.77 -11.63 -21.30
C ALA A 25 -8.44 -12.95 -21.73
N GLU A 26 -7.76 -13.77 -22.54
CA GLU A 26 -8.16 -15.16 -22.77
C GLU A 26 -7.51 -16.07 -21.73
N ALA A 27 -8.36 -16.80 -21.01
CA ALA A 27 -8.00 -17.91 -20.16
C ALA A 27 -7.62 -19.13 -21.02
N ALA A 28 -6.40 -19.64 -20.86
CA ALA A 28 -5.98 -20.90 -21.47
C ALA A 28 -6.06 -22.03 -20.44
N THR A 29 -7.04 -22.91 -20.62
CA THR A 29 -7.19 -24.19 -19.94
C THR A 29 -6.44 -25.32 -20.67
N ALA A 30 -5.69 -26.09 -19.90
CA ALA A 30 -5.24 -27.49 -20.05
C ALA A 30 -4.96 -28.12 -21.44
N GLN A 31 -3.77 -28.73 -21.58
CA GLN A 31 -3.67 -30.12 -22.03
C GLN A 31 -2.29 -30.76 -21.68
N LEU A 32 -2.35 -31.84 -20.91
CA LEU A 32 -1.27 -32.80 -20.69
C LEU A 32 -1.05 -33.62 -21.99
N GLY A 33 0.16 -33.56 -22.53
CA GLY A 33 0.60 -34.36 -23.66
C GLY A 33 1.79 -35.22 -23.26
N ASP A 34 1.52 -36.51 -23.07
CA ASP A 34 2.47 -37.59 -22.86
C ASP A 34 3.47 -37.66 -24.02
N LYS A 35 4.78 -37.56 -23.73
CA LYS A 35 5.81 -37.86 -24.74
C LYS A 35 7.01 -38.57 -24.10
N ALA A 36 7.02 -39.86 -24.38
CA ALA A 36 8.05 -40.88 -24.18
C ALA A 36 9.50 -40.38 -24.06
N ALA A 37 10.15 -40.88 -23.01
CA ALA A 37 11.59 -40.87 -22.80
C ALA A 37 12.32 -41.71 -23.85
N PRO A 38 13.52 -41.30 -24.31
CA PRO A 38 14.46 -42.21 -24.98
C PRO A 38 15.35 -42.92 -23.94
N GLU A 39 15.48 -44.23 -24.11
CA GLU A 39 16.34 -45.16 -23.36
C GLU A 39 17.84 -44.80 -23.47
N PRO A 40 18.67 -45.10 -22.45
CA PRO A 40 20.11 -44.99 -22.54
C PRO A 40 20.75 -46.20 -23.25
N GLU A 41 21.42 -45.95 -24.37
CA GLU A 41 22.30 -46.89 -25.07
C GLU A 41 23.57 -47.16 -24.24
N ALA A 42 23.90 -48.44 -24.11
CA ALA A 42 25.05 -48.96 -23.39
C ALA A 42 26.38 -48.65 -24.10
N VAL A 43 27.38 -48.18 -23.34
CA VAL A 43 28.79 -48.14 -23.80
C VAL A 43 29.63 -49.01 -22.87
N LYS A 44 30.40 -49.89 -23.51
CA LYS A 44 31.18 -51.00 -22.95
C LYS A 44 32.37 -50.54 -22.13
N ASP A 45 32.61 -51.29 -21.05
CA ASP A 45 33.81 -51.27 -20.22
C ASP A 45 35.11 -51.49 -21.02
N THR A 46 36.14 -50.74 -20.62
CA THR A 46 37.54 -51.19 -20.71
C THR A 46 38.19 -50.93 -19.37
N ALA A 47 38.55 -52.03 -18.70
CA ALA A 47 39.28 -52.08 -17.45
C ALA A 47 40.70 -51.48 -17.59
N VAL A 48 41.16 -50.82 -16.54
CA VAL A 48 42.59 -50.62 -16.25
C VAL A 48 42.80 -51.01 -14.78
N GLU A 49 43.84 -51.81 -14.58
CA GLU A 49 44.07 -52.65 -13.41
C GLU A 49 44.46 -51.92 -12.11
N ASP A 50 44.24 -52.68 -11.04
CA ASP A 50 44.42 -52.36 -9.63
C ASP A 50 45.82 -51.89 -9.24
N THR A 51 45.88 -51.06 -8.20
CA THR A 51 47.00 -51.10 -7.25
C THR A 51 46.47 -50.91 -5.84
N ALA A 52 46.44 -52.01 -5.10
CA ALA A 52 46.11 -52.08 -3.69
C ALA A 52 47.12 -51.30 -2.85
N VAL A 53 46.63 -50.57 -1.84
CA VAL A 53 47.40 -50.23 -0.65
C VAL A 53 46.59 -50.72 0.54
N GLU A 54 47.26 -51.52 1.35
CA GLU A 54 46.76 -52.33 2.46
C GLU A 54 46.29 -51.50 3.67
N GLU A 55 45.46 -52.18 4.46
CA GLU A 55 44.65 -51.69 5.56
C GLU A 55 45.43 -51.35 6.84
N THR A 56 44.83 -50.50 7.67
CA THR A 56 44.90 -50.68 9.13
C THR A 56 43.55 -50.35 9.74
N ALA A 57 42.82 -51.40 10.13
CA ALA A 57 41.70 -51.33 11.04
C ALA A 57 42.18 -50.86 12.42
N VAL A 58 41.39 -50.01 13.08
CA VAL A 58 41.48 -49.78 14.52
C VAL A 58 40.16 -50.29 15.11
N GLU A 59 40.29 -51.30 15.96
CA GLU A 59 39.18 -51.94 16.67
C GLU A 59 38.58 -51.04 17.76
N ASP A 60 37.29 -51.26 18.00
CA ASP A 60 36.44 -50.62 19.00
C ASP A 60 37.00 -50.74 20.42
N THR A 61 36.79 -49.69 21.23
CA THR A 61 36.79 -49.80 22.69
C THR A 61 35.53 -49.16 23.24
N ALA A 62 34.53 -49.99 23.50
CA ALA A 62 33.44 -49.69 24.42
C ALA A 62 34.02 -49.49 25.82
N VAL A 63 33.67 -48.38 26.48
CA VAL A 63 33.86 -48.20 27.91
C VAL A 63 32.51 -47.94 28.55
N GLU A 64 32.13 -48.96 29.31
CA GLU A 64 31.17 -49.07 30.42
C GLU A 64 30.53 -47.77 30.92
N GLU A 65 29.20 -47.84 31.02
CA GLU A 65 28.34 -46.94 31.77
C GLU A 65 28.72 -46.90 33.25
N THR A 66 28.99 -45.71 33.79
CA THR A 66 28.97 -45.47 35.23
C THR A 66 27.81 -44.53 35.54
N ALA A 67 26.76 -45.11 36.13
CA ALA A 67 25.70 -44.38 36.79
C ALA A 67 26.28 -43.43 37.86
N VAL A 68 25.84 -42.18 37.86
CA VAL A 68 25.95 -41.28 39.00
C VAL A 68 24.55 -40.71 39.25
N GLU A 69 24.12 -40.86 40.49
CA GLU A 69 22.78 -40.56 40.98
C GLU A 69 22.42 -39.07 40.94
N ASP A 70 21.10 -38.86 40.90
CA ASP A 70 20.37 -37.60 40.85
C ASP A 70 20.85 -36.56 41.86
N THR A 71 20.94 -35.31 41.40
CA THR A 71 20.79 -34.14 42.29
C THR A 71 19.87 -33.13 41.61
N ALA A 72 18.63 -33.12 42.10
CA ALA A 72 17.63 -32.12 41.78
C ALA A 72 18.10 -30.72 42.18
N VAL A 73 17.94 -29.75 41.27
CA VAL A 73 17.84 -28.33 41.60
C VAL A 73 16.67 -27.75 40.81
N GLU A 74 15.65 -27.40 41.59
CA GLU A 74 14.43 -26.63 41.35
C GLU A 74 14.38 -25.82 40.03
N GLU A 75 13.44 -26.20 39.17
CA GLU A 75 12.90 -25.37 38.08
C GLU A 75 12.01 -24.27 38.70
N THR A 76 12.34 -23.01 38.46
CA THR A 76 11.43 -21.89 38.76
C THR A 76 10.31 -21.87 37.74
N ALA A 77 9.17 -22.47 38.09
CA ALA A 77 7.92 -22.32 37.36
C ALA A 77 7.46 -20.85 37.41
N VAL A 78 7.28 -20.25 36.24
CA VAL A 78 6.56 -18.98 36.07
C VAL A 78 5.08 -19.31 36.09
N GLU A 79 4.32 -18.65 36.95
CA GLU A 79 2.88 -18.93 37.11
C GLU A 79 2.08 -18.53 35.87
N ASP A 80 1.30 -19.49 35.37
CA ASP A 80 0.17 -19.28 34.48
C ASP A 80 -0.98 -18.63 35.26
N THR A 81 -1.30 -17.37 34.97
CA THR A 81 -2.57 -16.76 35.40
C THR A 81 -3.72 -17.32 34.56
N ALA A 82 -4.32 -18.40 35.06
CA ALA A 82 -5.56 -18.95 34.55
C ALA A 82 -6.78 -18.12 34.99
N VAL A 83 -7.73 -18.03 34.08
CA VAL A 83 -9.07 -17.46 34.23
C VAL A 83 -9.88 -18.34 35.17
N GLU A 84 -10.45 -17.76 36.22
CA GLU A 84 -11.51 -18.41 37.02
C GLU A 84 -12.87 -17.88 36.56
N GLU A 85 -13.61 -18.73 35.84
CA GLU A 85 -15.04 -18.57 35.64
C GLU A 85 -15.76 -19.02 36.91
N THR A 86 -16.35 -18.09 37.64
CA THR A 86 -17.25 -18.43 38.74
C THR A 86 -18.68 -18.58 38.21
N ALA A 87 -19.09 -19.84 38.10
CA ALA A 87 -20.45 -20.25 37.86
C ALA A 87 -21.40 -19.85 39.01
N VAL A 88 -22.67 -19.75 38.62
CA VAL A 88 -23.87 -19.34 39.34
C VAL A 88 -24.22 -20.26 40.50
N GLU A 89 -24.71 -19.69 41.61
CA GLU A 89 -25.56 -20.38 42.58
C GLU A 89 -26.83 -19.54 42.79
N ASP A 90 -27.97 -20.20 42.62
CA ASP A 90 -29.33 -19.67 42.61
C ASP A 90 -29.76 -19.07 43.95
N THR A 91 -30.39 -17.90 43.93
CA THR A 91 -31.22 -17.43 45.05
C THR A 91 -32.66 -17.24 44.58
N ALA A 92 -33.54 -17.95 45.28
CA ALA A 92 -34.94 -18.16 45.00
C ALA A 92 -35.81 -16.89 45.01
N VAL A 93 -36.85 -17.03 44.19
CA VAL A 93 -38.18 -16.39 44.16
C VAL A 93 -38.65 -15.77 45.47
N GLU A 94 -39.12 -14.53 45.40
CA GLU A 94 -40.36 -14.09 46.05
C GLU A 94 -41.20 -13.39 44.98
N ASP A 95 -42.35 -14.01 44.68
CA ASP A 95 -43.37 -13.52 43.78
C ASP A 95 -43.95 -12.19 44.29
N THR A 96 -43.98 -11.16 43.46
CA THR A 96 -44.95 -10.09 43.62
C THR A 96 -45.71 -9.87 42.32
N ALA A 97 -47.02 -10.00 42.47
CA ALA A 97 -48.00 -10.14 41.42
C ALA A 97 -48.15 -8.88 40.55
N VAL A 98 -48.40 -9.16 39.27
CA VAL A 98 -49.44 -8.61 38.38
C VAL A 98 -50.09 -7.30 38.84
N GLU A 99 -50.00 -6.28 37.98
CA GLU A 99 -51.18 -5.63 37.40
C GLU A 99 -50.86 -5.28 35.94
N ASP A 100 -51.46 -6.03 35.02
CA ASP A 100 -51.62 -5.63 33.63
C ASP A 100 -52.49 -4.39 33.58
N THR A 101 -51.97 -3.27 33.08
CA THR A 101 -52.82 -2.16 32.63
C THR A 101 -52.59 -1.87 31.16
N ALA A 102 -53.62 -2.28 30.43
CA ALA A 102 -54.02 -1.97 29.07
C ALA A 102 -53.31 -0.83 28.33
N VAL A 103 -52.95 -1.19 27.10
CA VAL A 103 -52.95 -0.40 25.86
C VAL A 103 -53.80 0.86 25.91
N GLU A 104 -53.19 1.98 25.53
CA GLU A 104 -53.84 3.00 24.69
C GLU A 104 -52.88 3.34 23.55
N ASP A 105 -53.14 2.75 22.39
CA ASP A 105 -52.61 3.23 21.12
C ASP A 105 -53.13 4.66 20.90
N THR A 106 -52.23 5.63 20.94
CA THR A 106 -52.51 6.97 20.39
C THR A 106 -51.61 7.21 19.20
N ALA A 107 -52.26 7.09 18.05
CA ALA A 107 -51.73 7.35 16.74
C ALA A 107 -51.29 8.82 16.58
N VAL A 108 -50.15 8.97 15.89
CA VAL A 108 -49.79 10.02 14.92
C VAL A 108 -49.70 11.47 15.43
N GLU A 109 -48.50 12.04 15.33
CA GLU A 109 -48.22 13.15 14.40
C GLU A 109 -46.76 13.04 13.96
N ASP A 110 -46.55 12.80 12.66
CA ASP A 110 -45.26 12.90 11.99
C ASP A 110 -44.75 14.33 12.13
N THR A 111 -43.81 14.55 13.06
CA THR A 111 -43.08 15.81 13.13
C THR A 111 -41.91 15.73 12.17
N ALA A 112 -42.18 16.15 10.93
CA ALA A 112 -41.16 16.60 10.01
C ALA A 112 -40.29 17.64 10.74
N VAL A 113 -39.04 17.27 11.02
CA VAL A 113 -37.99 18.23 11.36
C VAL A 113 -37.03 18.23 10.19
N GLU A 114 -37.11 19.36 9.49
CA GLU A 114 -36.24 19.90 8.45
C GLU A 114 -34.85 19.26 8.37
N GLU A 115 -34.46 18.90 7.14
CA GLU A 115 -33.08 18.58 6.82
C GLU A 115 -32.18 19.70 7.30
N THR A 116 -31.38 19.41 8.32
CA THR A 116 -30.28 20.29 8.70
C THR A 116 -29.24 20.15 7.60
N ALA A 117 -29.38 21.02 6.60
CA ALA A 117 -28.36 21.29 5.62
C ALA A 117 -27.02 21.39 6.35
N VAL A 118 -26.14 20.43 6.07
CA VAL A 118 -24.74 20.54 6.44
C VAL A 118 -24.24 21.78 5.71
N GLU A 119 -23.94 22.83 6.47
CA GLU A 119 -23.20 23.97 5.96
C GLU A 119 -21.89 23.43 5.39
N ASP A 120 -21.74 23.49 4.06
CA ASP A 120 -20.48 23.28 3.38
C ASP A 120 -19.47 24.24 4.01
N THR A 121 -18.61 23.69 4.87
CA THR A 121 -17.46 24.42 5.40
C THR A 121 -16.45 24.54 4.28
N ALA A 122 -16.70 25.51 3.40
CA ALA A 122 -15.77 25.96 2.38
C ALA A 122 -14.46 26.37 3.07
N VAL A 123 -13.42 25.57 2.86
CA VAL A 123 -12.07 25.86 3.33
C VAL A 123 -11.47 26.90 2.39
N GLU A 124 -11.42 28.13 2.88
CA GLU A 124 -10.47 29.22 2.61
C GLU A 124 -9.79 29.23 1.22
N ASP A 125 -10.47 29.81 0.23
CA ASP A 125 -9.78 30.41 -0.90
C ASP A 125 -9.01 31.63 -0.39
N THR A 126 -7.69 31.48 -0.22
CA THR A 126 -6.79 32.61 0.00
C THR A 126 -6.66 33.41 -1.29
N ALA A 127 -7.63 34.29 -1.52
CA ALA A 127 -7.51 35.37 -2.49
C ALA A 127 -6.38 36.31 -2.06
N VAL A 128 -5.36 36.43 -2.92
CA VAL A 128 -4.41 37.55 -2.85
C VAL A 128 -4.81 38.54 -3.94
N GLU A 129 -5.13 39.74 -3.46
CA GLU A 129 -5.50 41.03 -4.07
C GLU A 129 -5.06 41.29 -5.53
N ASP A 130 -5.95 41.93 -6.31
CA ASP A 130 -5.80 43.38 -6.50
C ASP A 130 -7.02 44.03 -7.20
N THR A 131 -7.53 45.06 -6.53
CA THR A 131 -8.40 46.10 -7.10
C THR A 131 -7.65 46.95 -8.12
N ALA A 132 -8.17 47.08 -9.34
CA ALA A 132 -7.89 48.25 -10.17
C ALA A 132 -9.03 48.52 -11.18
N VAL A 133 -9.82 49.55 -10.89
CA VAL A 133 -10.61 50.28 -11.89
C VAL A 133 -9.74 51.41 -12.44
N ALA A 134 -9.42 51.37 -13.74
CA ALA A 134 -9.35 52.56 -14.60
C ALA A 134 -9.03 52.16 -16.05
N ALA A 135 -9.78 52.76 -16.97
CA ALA A 135 -9.65 52.57 -18.41
C ALA A 135 -8.28 53.04 -18.94
N GLY A 136 -7.58 52.14 -19.62
CA GLY A 136 -6.35 52.45 -20.36
C GLY A 136 -5.74 51.20 -20.99
N ARG A 137 -5.87 51.09 -22.33
CA ARG A 137 -5.15 50.26 -23.32
C ARG A 137 -4.36 49.03 -22.79
N PRO A 138 -4.67 47.78 -23.18
CA PRO A 138 -3.97 46.61 -22.67
C PRO A 138 -2.55 46.54 -23.23
N ALA A 139 -1.56 46.73 -22.36
CA ALA A 139 -0.19 46.28 -22.57
C ALA A 139 -0.08 44.85 -22.03
N GLY A 140 0.33 43.91 -22.89
CA GLY A 140 0.80 42.56 -22.59
C GLY A 140 0.12 41.82 -21.45
N LEU A 141 -0.78 40.89 -21.78
CA LEU A 141 -1.21 39.85 -20.84
C LEU A 141 0.03 39.12 -20.32
N ARG A 142 0.44 39.39 -19.07
CA ARG A 142 1.23 38.42 -18.30
C ARG A 142 0.31 37.22 -18.13
N GLN A 143 0.66 36.12 -18.79
CA GLN A 143 -0.03 34.84 -18.62
C GLN A 143 0.06 34.45 -17.15
N THR A 144 -1.05 34.59 -16.43
CA THR A 144 -1.23 33.99 -15.12
C THR A 144 -1.22 32.49 -15.36
N ARG A 145 -0.09 31.82 -15.06
CA ARG A 145 -0.04 30.36 -15.09
C ARG A 145 -0.94 29.87 -13.97
N LEU A 146 -2.02 29.18 -14.32
CA LEU A 146 -2.85 28.49 -13.33
C LEU A 146 -2.31 27.07 -13.21
N SER A 147 -1.80 26.73 -12.03
CA SER A 147 -1.32 25.39 -11.70
C SER A 147 -2.42 24.65 -10.93
N PHE A 148 -3.03 23.64 -11.55
CA PHE A 148 -4.11 22.87 -10.93
C PHE A 148 -3.88 21.36 -11.06
N CYS A 149 -4.56 20.61 -10.19
CA CYS A 149 -4.62 19.15 -10.22
C CYS A 149 -5.96 18.69 -10.79
N LEU A 150 -5.97 17.49 -11.40
CA LEU A 150 -7.19 16.85 -11.85
C LEU A 150 -8.12 16.57 -10.66
N ASP A 151 -9.42 16.43 -10.92
CA ASP A 151 -10.38 16.07 -9.89
C ASP A 151 -10.00 14.73 -9.22
N GLY A 152 -10.12 14.66 -7.90
CA GLY A 152 -9.65 13.55 -7.08
C GLY A 152 -8.14 13.50 -6.82
N TRP A 153 -7.33 14.40 -7.39
CA TRP A 153 -5.90 14.53 -7.09
C TRP A 153 -5.66 15.65 -6.07
N GLN A 154 -4.77 15.40 -5.11
CA GLN A 154 -4.43 16.36 -4.06
C GLN A 154 -3.13 17.09 -4.41
N SER A 155 -3.16 18.41 -4.33
CA SER A 155 -2.01 19.28 -4.60
C SER A 155 -1.09 19.37 -3.39
N PHE A 156 0.21 19.17 -3.60
CA PHE A 156 1.24 19.48 -2.61
C PHE A 156 2.57 19.82 -3.28
N SER A 157 3.17 20.95 -2.89
CA SER A 157 4.53 21.36 -3.32
C SER A 157 4.74 21.35 -4.85
N GLY A 158 3.76 21.83 -5.63
CA GLY A 158 3.91 21.90 -7.10
C GLY A 158 3.66 20.56 -7.83
N LYS A 159 3.26 19.51 -7.10
CA LYS A 159 2.89 18.20 -7.62
C LYS A 159 1.44 17.88 -7.28
N CYS A 160 0.87 16.93 -8.00
CA CYS A 160 -0.45 16.37 -7.73
C CYS A 160 -0.30 14.91 -7.37
N TYR A 161 -1.04 14.46 -6.36
CA TYR A 161 -0.95 13.12 -5.81
C TYR A 161 -2.30 12.41 -5.83
N PHE A 162 -2.29 11.12 -6.15
CA PHE A 162 -3.48 10.28 -6.16
C PHE A 162 -3.20 8.97 -5.43
N LEU A 163 -4.09 8.60 -4.52
CA LEU A 163 -4.03 7.32 -3.81
C LEU A 163 -4.93 6.30 -4.51
N ALA A 164 -4.31 5.30 -5.14
CA ALA A 164 -5.01 4.13 -5.63
C ALA A 164 -5.29 3.17 -4.47
N ASN A 165 -6.56 3.02 -4.10
CA ASN A 165 -6.98 2.22 -2.95
C ASN A 165 -6.95 0.70 -3.18
N HIS A 166 -6.87 0.25 -4.44
CA HIS A 166 -6.79 -1.17 -4.75
C HIS A 166 -5.35 -1.66 -4.60
N PRO A 167 -5.13 -2.86 -4.01
CA PRO A 167 -3.78 -3.36 -3.79
C PRO A 167 -3.23 -4.04 -5.05
N ASP A 168 -2.01 -3.67 -5.42
CA ASP A 168 -1.35 -4.20 -6.62
C ASP A 168 0.17 -4.36 -6.41
N SER A 169 0.81 -5.11 -7.32
CA SER A 169 2.28 -5.24 -7.30
C SER A 169 2.95 -3.91 -7.66
N TRP A 170 4.18 -3.69 -7.20
CA TRP A 170 4.89 -2.43 -7.47
C TRP A 170 5.03 -2.15 -8.98
N ALA A 171 5.28 -3.20 -9.78
CA ALA A 171 5.39 -3.08 -11.23
C ALA A 171 4.04 -2.79 -11.91
N ASN A 172 2.91 -3.24 -11.36
CA ASN A 172 1.60 -2.87 -11.90
C ASN A 172 1.21 -1.45 -11.49
N ALA A 173 1.55 -1.05 -10.27
CA ALA A 173 1.34 0.28 -9.75
C ALA A 173 2.10 1.34 -10.58
N GLU A 174 3.35 1.05 -10.97
CA GLU A 174 4.14 1.87 -11.91
C GLU A 174 3.38 2.08 -13.24
N ARG A 175 2.94 0.99 -13.89
CA ARG A 175 2.17 1.08 -15.14
C ARG A 175 0.86 1.85 -14.98
N PHE A 176 0.17 1.70 -13.85
CA PHE A 176 -1.04 2.46 -13.57
C PHE A 176 -0.74 3.95 -13.51
N CYS A 177 0.29 4.38 -12.75
CA CYS A 177 0.64 5.79 -12.66
C CYS A 177 1.14 6.34 -14.02
N ALA A 178 1.86 5.54 -14.79
CA ALA A 178 2.30 5.88 -16.14
C ALA A 178 1.13 6.14 -17.11
N SER A 179 -0.03 5.50 -16.91
CA SER A 179 -1.23 5.75 -17.71
C SER A 179 -1.79 7.18 -17.57
N TYR A 180 -1.42 7.88 -16.49
CA TYR A 180 -1.73 9.30 -16.25
C TYR A 180 -0.58 10.23 -16.62
N GLU A 181 0.41 9.76 -17.41
CA GLU A 181 1.65 10.47 -17.69
C GLU A 181 2.43 10.85 -16.42
N GLY A 182 2.23 10.07 -15.35
CA GLY A 182 2.85 10.23 -14.05
C GLY A 182 3.85 9.13 -13.72
N SER A 183 4.22 9.08 -12.45
CA SER A 183 5.05 8.04 -11.87
C SER A 183 4.49 7.66 -10.51
N LEU A 184 5.02 6.59 -9.90
CA LEU A 184 4.84 6.43 -8.46
C LEU A 184 5.47 7.61 -7.70
N ALA A 185 4.91 7.91 -6.53
CA ALA A 185 5.25 9.09 -5.75
C ALA A 185 6.73 9.08 -5.29
N SER A 186 7.41 10.19 -5.51
CA SER A 186 8.76 10.46 -5.01
C SER A 186 8.68 11.29 -3.74
N VAL A 187 9.74 11.25 -2.93
CA VAL A 187 9.81 12.04 -1.70
C VAL A 187 11.15 12.74 -1.60
N GLY A 188 11.13 14.07 -1.67
CA GLY A 188 12.30 14.95 -1.55
C GLY A 188 12.33 15.78 -0.27
N SER A 189 11.33 15.65 0.61
CA SER A 189 11.32 16.35 1.90
C SER A 189 10.46 15.67 2.94
N ILE A 190 10.69 16.01 4.22
CA ILE A 190 9.86 15.55 5.34
C ILE A 190 8.41 16.03 5.23
N TRP A 191 8.18 17.22 4.68
CA TRP A 191 6.83 17.76 4.51
C TRP A 191 6.04 16.97 3.47
N GLU A 192 6.69 16.60 2.37
CA GLU A 192 6.13 15.74 1.33
C GLU A 192 5.84 14.34 1.88
N TYR A 193 6.76 13.76 2.65
CA TYR A 193 6.52 12.47 3.29
C TYR A 193 5.31 12.52 4.23
N ASN A 194 5.25 13.50 5.14
CA ASN A 194 4.15 13.65 6.09
C ASN A 194 2.80 13.85 5.39
N PHE A 195 2.79 14.57 4.27
CA PHE A 195 1.61 14.72 3.43
C PHE A 195 1.16 13.37 2.86
N LEU A 196 2.07 12.58 2.30
CA LEU A 196 1.76 11.24 1.80
C LEU A 196 1.29 10.30 2.90
N GLN A 197 1.90 10.34 4.09
CA GLN A 197 1.46 9.55 5.25
C GLN A 197 0.02 9.86 5.63
N ARG A 198 -0.33 11.16 5.68
CA ARG A 198 -1.70 11.59 5.96
C ARG A 198 -2.67 11.11 4.88
N MET A 199 -2.31 11.26 3.61
CA MET A 199 -3.13 10.80 2.50
C MET A 199 -3.45 9.30 2.61
N VAL A 200 -2.42 8.48 2.83
CA VAL A 200 -2.55 7.02 2.95
C VAL A 200 -3.35 6.63 4.19
N LYS A 201 -3.10 7.31 5.33
CA LYS A 201 -3.85 7.09 6.57
C LYS A 201 -5.33 7.44 6.44
N THR A 202 -5.65 8.60 5.85
CA THR A 202 -7.03 9.03 5.60
C THR A 202 -7.74 8.13 4.59
N GLY A 203 -7.00 7.52 3.66
CA GLY A 203 -7.50 6.46 2.78
C GLY A 203 -7.77 5.12 3.48
N GLY A 204 -7.46 4.99 4.78
CA GLY A 204 -7.70 3.78 5.56
C GLY A 204 -6.58 2.74 5.47
N HIS A 205 -5.39 3.11 4.98
CA HIS A 205 -4.29 2.17 4.76
C HIS A 205 -3.12 2.40 5.71
N ALA A 206 -2.49 1.31 6.14
CA ALA A 206 -1.28 1.35 6.96
C ALA A 206 0.00 1.52 6.12
N PHE A 207 -0.01 0.97 4.90
CA PHE A 207 1.14 0.95 4.00
C PHE A 207 0.71 1.26 2.57
N ALA A 208 1.60 1.87 1.80
CA ALA A 208 1.40 2.07 0.37
C ALA A 208 2.72 2.05 -0.40
N TRP A 209 2.70 1.61 -1.66
CA TRP A 209 3.85 1.73 -2.54
C TRP A 209 4.13 3.19 -2.89
N ILE A 210 5.43 3.51 -2.91
CA ILE A 210 5.99 4.75 -3.44
C ILE A 210 7.06 4.40 -4.48
N GLY A 211 7.47 5.38 -5.29
CA GLY A 211 8.26 5.17 -6.52
C GLY A 211 9.72 4.88 -6.31
N GLY A 212 10.11 4.46 -5.11
CA GLY A 212 11.50 4.20 -4.79
C GLY A 212 11.86 2.74 -5.04
N TYR A 213 12.99 2.50 -5.68
CA TYR A 213 13.46 1.15 -5.99
C TYR A 213 14.97 1.04 -5.88
N TYR A 214 15.45 -0.18 -5.60
CA TYR A 214 16.87 -0.49 -5.52
C TYR A 214 17.36 -1.14 -6.81
N PHE A 215 18.39 -0.54 -7.42
CA PHE A 215 18.97 -1.06 -8.65
C PHE A 215 20.47 -0.77 -8.72
N GLN A 216 21.27 -1.79 -9.03
CA GLN A 216 22.74 -1.71 -9.20
C GLN A 216 23.49 -1.04 -8.04
N GLY A 217 23.13 -1.37 -6.79
CA GLY A 217 23.85 -0.87 -5.62
C GLY A 217 23.23 0.37 -4.97
N GLU A 218 22.26 1.03 -5.61
CA GLU A 218 21.75 2.33 -5.19
C GLU A 218 20.22 2.42 -5.20
N TRP A 219 19.68 3.22 -4.29
CA TRP A 219 18.26 3.60 -4.25
C TRP A 219 17.98 4.77 -5.21
N ARG A 220 16.87 4.69 -5.94
CA ARG A 220 16.47 5.67 -6.93
C ARG A 220 14.97 5.90 -6.88
N TRP A 221 14.55 7.09 -7.30
CA TRP A 221 13.15 7.36 -7.62
C TRP A 221 12.87 7.09 -9.09
N GLU A 222 11.72 6.49 -9.38
CA GLU A 222 11.24 6.18 -10.73
C GLU A 222 11.04 7.44 -11.59
N ASP A 223 10.67 8.56 -10.95
CA ASP A 223 10.45 9.84 -11.60
C ASP A 223 11.75 10.56 -12.03
N GLY A 224 12.91 9.97 -11.74
CA GLY A 224 14.23 10.52 -12.01
C GLY A 224 14.68 11.61 -11.05
N SER A 225 13.91 11.90 -9.99
CA SER A 225 14.35 12.81 -8.93
C SER A 225 15.51 12.22 -8.14
N ARG A 226 16.27 13.09 -7.47
CA ARG A 226 17.43 12.67 -6.68
C ARG A 226 16.96 11.97 -5.41
N PHE A 227 17.61 10.87 -5.06
CA PHE A 227 17.40 10.18 -3.79
C PHE A 227 18.29 10.80 -2.70
N ASP A 228 18.04 12.07 -2.36
CA ASP A 228 18.83 12.84 -1.37
C ASP A 228 18.14 12.96 -0.01
N TYR A 229 16.82 12.85 0.04
CA TYR A 229 16.05 12.72 1.27
C TYR A 229 15.86 11.25 1.64
N SER A 230 16.21 10.88 2.87
CA SER A 230 16.02 9.54 3.40
C SER A 230 15.32 9.57 4.76
N ASN A 231 14.20 8.86 4.88
CA ASN A 231 13.47 8.68 6.12
C ASN A 231 13.23 7.19 6.38
N TRP A 232 14.31 6.43 6.50
CA TRP A 232 14.23 5.00 6.78
C TRP A 232 13.78 4.75 8.21
N ASP A 233 12.87 3.80 8.39
CA ASP A 233 12.62 3.17 9.69
C ASP A 233 13.66 2.07 9.92
N THR A 234 13.34 0.83 9.53
CA THR A 234 14.30 -0.29 9.52
C THR A 234 14.38 -0.90 8.12
N PRO A 235 15.47 -0.66 7.36
CA PRO A 235 15.64 -1.25 6.04
C PRO A 235 15.91 -2.76 6.11
N ARG A 236 15.26 -3.51 5.23
CA ARG A 236 15.47 -4.94 4.97
C ARG A 236 16.54 -5.15 3.89
N SER A 237 17.01 -6.38 3.76
CA SER A 237 18.00 -6.76 2.73
C SER A 237 17.52 -6.46 1.31
N THR A 238 18.32 -5.70 0.56
CA THR A 238 18.05 -5.34 -0.83
C THR A 238 18.24 -6.51 -1.81
N ALA A 239 18.70 -7.68 -1.34
CA ALA A 239 18.77 -8.90 -2.15
C ALA A 239 17.39 -9.42 -2.58
N TYR A 240 16.36 -9.20 -1.74
CA TYR A 240 14.98 -9.65 -2.00
C TYR A 240 13.93 -8.54 -1.89
N TYR A 241 14.23 -7.46 -1.17
CA TYR A 241 13.30 -6.37 -0.90
C TYR A 241 13.77 -5.10 -1.62
N GLN A 242 13.46 -4.98 -2.91
CA GLN A 242 13.93 -3.85 -3.74
C GLN A 242 12.96 -2.67 -3.84
N CYS A 243 11.73 -2.76 -3.36
CA CYS A 243 10.70 -1.74 -3.58
C CYS A 243 10.34 -0.98 -2.30
N LEU A 244 10.22 0.35 -2.37
CA LEU A 244 9.96 1.21 -1.22
C LEU A 244 8.48 1.25 -0.85
N LEU A 245 8.23 1.05 0.44
CA LEU A 245 6.93 0.98 1.06
C LEU A 245 6.81 2.08 2.12
N LEU A 246 5.90 3.01 1.89
CA LEU A 246 5.54 4.04 2.86
C LEU A 246 4.79 3.43 4.04
N ASN A 247 5.06 3.93 5.25
CA ASN A 247 4.30 3.64 6.45
C ASN A 247 3.48 4.88 6.84
N SER A 248 2.16 4.74 7.02
CA SER A 248 1.27 5.88 7.27
C SER A 248 1.28 6.39 8.72
N GLN A 249 2.01 5.71 9.61
CA GLN A 249 2.22 6.17 10.99
C GLN A 249 3.19 7.36 11.03
N VAL A 250 2.73 8.48 11.61
CA VAL A 250 3.44 9.78 11.60
C VAL A 250 4.87 9.72 12.15
N SER A 251 5.14 8.84 13.11
CA SER A 251 6.48 8.68 13.72
C SER A 251 7.38 7.68 13.00
N MET A 252 6.87 6.96 12.01
CA MET A 252 7.59 5.87 11.33
C MET A 252 8.12 6.34 9.98
N GLY A 253 9.36 5.96 9.69
CA GLY A 253 9.94 6.06 8.36
C GLY A 253 9.36 5.06 7.37
N TRP A 254 9.80 5.13 6.11
CA TRP A 254 9.51 4.12 5.11
C TRP A 254 10.39 2.88 5.32
N SER A 255 9.95 1.78 4.74
CA SER A 255 10.67 0.51 4.70
C SER A 255 10.71 -0.01 3.27
N ASN A 256 11.39 -1.13 3.02
CA ASN A 256 11.40 -1.81 1.74
C ASN A 256 10.77 -3.18 1.84
N ASN A 257 10.12 -3.60 0.75
CA ASN A 257 9.43 -4.88 0.65
C ASN A 257 9.63 -5.49 -0.75
N GLY A 258 9.16 -6.73 -0.93
CA GLY A 258 9.29 -7.48 -2.17
C GLY A 258 8.32 -6.90 -3.18
N CYS A 259 8.81 -6.62 -4.38
CA CYS A 259 8.06 -5.89 -5.41
C CYS A 259 6.78 -6.61 -5.88
N ASN A 260 6.68 -7.92 -5.64
CA ASN A 260 5.52 -8.75 -5.99
C ASN A 260 4.40 -8.73 -4.94
N MET A 261 4.60 -8.05 -3.81
CA MET A 261 3.55 -7.91 -2.79
C MET A 261 2.48 -6.90 -3.25
N ASN A 262 1.24 -7.12 -2.82
CA ASN A 262 0.12 -6.27 -3.21
C ASN A 262 -0.16 -5.23 -2.13
N PHE A 263 0.00 -3.95 -2.47
CA PHE A 263 -0.32 -2.83 -1.59
C PHE A 263 -1.04 -1.74 -2.40
N PRO A 264 -1.88 -0.90 -1.75
CA PRO A 264 -2.32 0.35 -2.38
C PRO A 264 -1.09 1.21 -2.69
N PHE A 265 -1.23 2.20 -3.54
CA PHE A 265 -0.08 2.92 -4.05
C PHE A 265 -0.39 4.37 -4.36
N VAL A 266 0.63 5.21 -4.29
CA VAL A 266 0.47 6.65 -4.54
C VAL A 266 1.13 7.02 -5.85
N CYS A 267 0.34 7.59 -6.75
CA CYS A 267 0.81 8.20 -7.98
C CYS A 267 1.12 9.69 -7.78
N GLN A 268 2.05 10.21 -8.56
CA GLN A 268 2.31 11.62 -8.69
C GLN A 268 2.32 12.05 -10.15
N VAL A 269 1.85 13.28 -10.42
CA VAL A 269 2.02 13.99 -11.69
C VAL A 269 2.51 15.40 -11.43
N ARG A 270 3.11 16.04 -12.43
CA ARG A 270 3.41 17.48 -12.36
C ARG A 270 2.11 18.26 -12.46
N GLN A 271 2.02 19.38 -11.75
CA GLN A 271 0.89 20.30 -11.93
C GLN A 271 0.80 20.77 -13.38
N LEU A 272 -0.42 20.74 -13.93
CA LEU A 272 -0.69 21.25 -15.26
C LEU A 272 -0.57 22.77 -15.22
N ASN A 273 0.24 23.34 -16.11
CA ASN A 273 0.34 24.78 -16.28
C ASN A 273 -0.41 25.16 -17.55
N CYS A 274 -1.56 25.81 -17.39
CA CYS A 274 -2.34 26.39 -18.50
C CYS A 274 -2.14 27.91 -18.55
#